data_AF-A0A2J8XB18-F1
#
_entry.id   AF-A0A2J8XB18-F1
#
_cell.length_a   1.000
_cell.length_b   1.000
_cell.length_c   1.000
_cell.angle_alpha   90.00
_cell.angle_beta   90.00
_cell.angle_gamma   90.00
#
_symmetry.space_group_name_H-M   'P 1'
#
loop_
_entity.id
_entity.type
_entity.pdbx_description
1 polymer ?
#
loop_
_entity_poly.entity_id
_entity_poly.type
_entity_poly.pdbx_seq_one_letter_code
_entity_poly.pdbx_strand_id
1 'polypeptide(L)'
;MPASAARPRPGPGQPTASPFPLLLLLAVLSGPVSGRVPRSVPRTSLPISEADSYLTRFAVPHTYNYSVLLVDPASHTLYVGARDTIFALSLPFSEERPRKIDWMVPEAHRQNCRKKGKKEDECHNFVQILAIANASHLLTCGTFAFDPKCGVIGGSSMLPL
;
A
#
# COMPACT_ATOMS: atom_id res chain seq x y z
N MET A 1 -60.50 44.34 -69.02
CA MET A 1 -60.79 43.51 -67.82
C MET A 1 -60.08 42.18 -68.05
N PRO A 2 -59.02 41.87 -67.28
CA PRO A 2 -59.19 41.44 -65.90
C PRO A 2 -58.40 42.27 -64.88
N ALA A 3 -58.84 42.13 -63.63
CA ALA A 3 -58.34 42.78 -62.43
C ALA A 3 -56.97 42.22 -62.02
N SER A 4 -56.06 43.11 -61.59
CA SER A 4 -54.83 42.71 -60.90
C SER A 4 -54.90 43.18 -59.45
N ALA A 5 -54.84 42.21 -58.55
CA ALA A 5 -55.03 42.36 -57.12
C ALA A 5 -53.93 43.21 -56.46
N ALA A 6 -54.35 44.06 -55.51
CA ALA A 6 -53.44 44.87 -54.71
C ALA A 6 -52.65 44.00 -53.71
N ARG A 7 -51.35 44.28 -53.59
CA ARG A 7 -50.40 43.59 -52.70
C ARG A 7 -50.67 43.99 -51.23
N PRO A 8 -50.61 43.06 -50.24
CA PRO A 8 -50.81 43.41 -48.83
C PRO A 8 -49.64 44.25 -48.29
N ARG A 9 -49.94 45.18 -47.37
CA ARG A 9 -48.94 45.98 -46.65
C ARG A 9 -48.15 45.12 -45.64
N PRO A 10 -46.86 45.42 -45.37
CA PRO A 10 -46.11 44.74 -44.33
C PRO A 10 -46.66 45.10 -42.94
N GLY A 11 -46.87 44.10 -42.09
CA GLY A 11 -47.20 44.30 -40.68
C GLY A 11 -46.00 44.80 -39.85
N PRO A 12 -46.22 45.34 -38.65
CA PRO A 12 -45.15 45.84 -37.79
C PRO A 12 -44.24 44.71 -37.32
N GLY A 13 -42.92 44.90 -37.46
CA GLY A 13 -41.90 43.94 -37.05
C GLY A 13 -41.90 43.73 -35.53
N GLN A 14 -41.78 42.46 -35.14
CA GLN A 14 -41.78 42.01 -33.75
C GLN A 14 -40.46 42.42 -33.06
N PRO A 15 -40.48 42.89 -31.79
CA PRO A 15 -39.27 43.30 -31.10
C PRO A 15 -38.36 42.09 -30.85
N THR A 16 -37.12 42.18 -31.32
CA THR A 16 -36.07 41.20 -31.06
C THR A 16 -35.66 41.29 -29.59
N ALA A 17 -36.06 40.31 -28.79
CA ALA A 17 -35.66 40.23 -27.39
C ALA A 17 -34.13 40.07 -27.31
N SER A 18 -33.46 41.06 -26.71
CA SER A 18 -32.01 41.09 -26.52
C SER A 18 -31.58 39.96 -25.57
N PRO A 19 -30.63 39.08 -25.94
CA PRO A 19 -30.19 37.95 -25.10
C PRO A 19 -29.24 38.36 -23.98
N PHE A 20 -28.87 39.65 -23.91
CA PHE A 20 -27.91 40.21 -22.96
C PHE A 20 -28.21 39.92 -21.46
N PRO A 21 -29.44 40.07 -20.94
CA PRO A 21 -29.72 39.76 -19.53
C PRO A 21 -29.53 38.27 -19.19
N LEU A 22 -29.75 37.36 -20.14
CA LEU A 22 -29.54 35.91 -19.93
C LEU A 22 -28.04 35.57 -19.89
N LEU A 23 -27.26 36.23 -20.74
CA LEU A 23 -25.80 36.06 -20.81
C LEU A 23 -25.10 36.56 -19.52
N LEU A 24 -25.58 37.69 -18.99
CA LEU A 24 -25.12 38.22 -17.70
C LEU A 24 -25.42 37.27 -16.56
N LEU A 25 -26.63 36.69 -16.49
CA LEU A 25 -27.01 35.73 -15.46
C LEU A 25 -26.14 34.47 -15.47
N LEU A 26 -25.80 33.95 -16.66
CA LEU A 26 -24.89 32.81 -16.82
C LEU A 26 -23.47 33.13 -16.35
N ALA A 27 -22.99 34.36 -16.54
CA ALA A 27 -21.68 34.79 -16.07
C ALA A 27 -21.59 34.93 -14.53
N VAL A 28 -22.71 35.26 -13.85
CA VAL A 28 -22.75 35.30 -12.37
C VAL A 28 -22.76 33.89 -11.77
N LEU A 29 -23.39 32.92 -12.45
CA LEU A 29 -23.43 31.51 -12.05
C LEU A 29 -22.09 30.78 -12.30
N SER A 30 -21.23 31.31 -13.17
CA SER A 30 -19.88 30.80 -13.43
C SER A 30 -18.79 31.59 -12.70
N GLY A 31 -19.09 32.04 -11.48
CA GLY A 31 -18.05 32.55 -10.56
C GLY A 31 -16.90 31.54 -10.42
N PRO A 32 -15.65 32.01 -10.21
CA PRO A 32 -14.51 31.11 -10.09
C PRO A 32 -14.80 30.12 -8.97
N VAL A 33 -14.85 28.83 -9.31
CA VAL A 33 -14.88 27.74 -8.33
C VAL A 33 -13.65 27.95 -7.46
N SER A 34 -13.86 28.49 -6.26
CA SER A 34 -12.84 28.70 -5.25
C SER A 34 -12.03 27.40 -5.12
N GLY A 35 -10.72 27.55 -5.24
CA GLY A 35 -9.77 26.51 -5.58
C GLY A 35 -10.05 25.17 -4.89
N ARG A 36 -10.34 24.15 -5.70
CA ARG A 36 -10.17 22.77 -5.25
C ARG A 36 -8.68 22.59 -4.98
N VAL A 37 -8.27 22.63 -3.71
CA VAL A 37 -6.95 22.15 -3.29
C VAL A 37 -6.83 20.73 -3.85
N PRO A 38 -5.83 20.42 -4.69
CA PRO A 38 -5.60 19.06 -5.13
C PRO A 38 -5.45 18.20 -3.87
N ARG A 39 -6.30 17.19 -3.70
CA ARG A 39 -6.34 16.28 -2.53
C ARG A 39 -5.02 15.51 -2.29
N SER A 40 -4.00 15.75 -3.11
CA SER A 40 -2.76 15.00 -3.19
C SER A 40 -1.62 15.58 -2.34
N VAL A 41 -1.82 16.68 -1.61
CA VAL A 41 -0.79 17.28 -0.76
C VAL A 41 -1.04 16.94 0.72
N PRO A 42 -0.09 16.26 1.41
CA PRO A 42 -0.25 15.95 2.83
C PRO A 42 -0.29 17.22 3.67
N ARG A 43 -1.09 17.22 4.74
CA ARG A 43 -1.24 18.37 5.65
C ARG A 43 0.07 18.72 6.38
N THR A 44 0.89 17.72 6.66
CA THR A 44 2.20 17.86 7.29
C THR A 44 3.15 16.88 6.62
N SER A 45 4.32 17.36 6.21
CA SER A 45 5.42 16.53 5.75
C SER A 45 6.62 16.78 6.66
N LEU A 46 7.14 15.72 7.26
CA LEU A 46 8.34 15.78 8.09
C LEU A 46 9.49 15.10 7.34
N PRO A 47 10.65 15.76 7.16
CA PRO A 47 11.82 15.09 6.60
C PRO A 47 12.29 13.99 7.55
N ILE A 48 12.90 12.94 6.99
CA ILE A 48 13.36 11.78 7.78
C ILE A 48 14.35 12.17 8.89
N SER A 49 15.16 13.21 8.66
CA SER A 49 16.13 13.73 9.62
C SER A 49 15.47 14.31 10.88
N GLU A 50 14.27 14.87 10.75
CA GLU A 50 13.51 15.41 11.87
C GLU A 50 12.70 14.30 12.56
N ALA A 51 12.09 13.43 11.75
CA ALA A 51 11.33 12.27 12.23
C ALA A 51 12.20 11.29 13.04
N ASP A 52 13.51 11.23 12.76
CA ASP A 52 14.44 10.29 13.39
C ASP A 52 14.39 10.33 14.92
N SER A 53 14.28 11.53 15.50
CA SER A 53 14.20 11.73 16.96
C SER A 53 12.96 11.11 17.62
N TYR A 54 11.93 10.77 16.83
CA TYR A 54 10.68 10.20 17.29
C TYR A 54 10.48 8.75 16.83
N LEU A 55 11.40 8.20 16.04
CA LEU A 55 11.26 6.87 15.43
C LEU A 55 12.19 5.87 16.12
N THR A 56 11.61 4.75 16.53
CA THR A 56 12.38 3.57 16.91
C THR A 56 12.64 2.72 15.66
N ARG A 57 13.92 2.38 15.42
CA ARG A 57 14.32 1.57 14.26
C ARG A 57 14.85 0.22 14.71
N PHE A 58 14.40 -0.80 14.00
CA PHE A 58 14.92 -2.16 14.15
C PHE A 58 15.53 -2.60 12.82
N ALA A 59 16.80 -3.03 12.85
CA ALA A 59 17.47 -3.66 11.74
C ALA A 59 18.58 -4.57 12.26
N VAL A 60 18.71 -5.75 11.65
CA VAL A 60 19.80 -6.69 11.92
C VAL A 60 20.75 -6.74 10.72
N PRO A 61 22.08 -6.66 10.93
CA PRO A 61 23.04 -6.80 9.85
C PRO A 61 22.81 -8.08 9.02
N HIS A 62 22.98 -7.98 7.70
CA HIS A 62 22.81 -9.10 6.76
C HIS A 62 21.39 -9.69 6.70
N THR A 63 20.39 -9.01 7.27
CA THR A 63 18.98 -9.38 7.11
C THR A 63 18.26 -8.31 6.30
N TYR A 64 17.50 -8.76 5.32
CA TYR A 64 16.82 -7.92 4.33
C TYR A 64 15.35 -8.33 4.22
N ASN A 65 14.56 -7.49 3.55
CA ASN A 65 13.18 -7.77 3.16
C ASN A 65 12.26 -8.07 4.35
N TYR A 66 12.20 -7.15 5.31
CA TYR A 66 11.22 -7.16 6.39
C TYR A 66 9.83 -6.86 5.81
N SER A 67 9.09 -7.89 5.41
CA SER A 67 7.87 -7.76 4.60
C SER A 67 6.58 -8.13 5.34
N VAL A 68 6.67 -8.88 6.44
CA VAL A 68 5.49 -9.36 7.17
C VAL A 68 5.57 -8.90 8.62
N LEU A 69 4.51 -8.27 9.11
CA LEU A 69 4.39 -7.79 10.49
C LEU A 69 3.15 -8.40 11.13
N LEU A 70 3.30 -8.98 12.31
CA LEU A 70 2.20 -9.53 13.09
C LEU A 70 2.37 -9.10 14.55
N VAL A 71 1.41 -8.32 15.05
CA VAL A 71 1.35 -7.98 16.47
C VAL A 71 0.54 -9.05 17.20
N ASP A 72 1.11 -9.60 18.27
CA ASP A 72 0.39 -10.38 19.26
C ASP A 72 0.17 -9.53 20.52
N PRO A 73 -1.07 -9.06 20.74
CA PRO A 73 -1.40 -8.24 21.91
C PRO A 73 -1.27 -9.02 23.23
N ALA A 74 -1.48 -10.34 23.23
CA ALA A 74 -1.48 -11.12 24.46
C ALA A 74 -0.07 -11.29 25.04
N SER A 75 0.91 -11.50 24.17
CA SER A 75 2.33 -11.63 24.55
C SER A 75 3.11 -10.31 24.42
N HIS A 76 2.45 -9.19 24.10
CA HIS A 76 3.09 -7.90 23.85
C HIS A 76 4.28 -8.02 22.88
N THR A 77 4.10 -8.76 21.79
CA THR A 77 5.20 -9.09 20.87
C THR A 77 4.85 -8.68 19.44
N LEU A 78 5.79 -8.04 18.75
CA LEU A 78 5.77 -7.82 17.30
C LEU A 78 6.63 -8.88 16.62
N TYR A 79 6.00 -9.76 15.86
CA TYR A 79 6.68 -10.69 14.98
C TYR A 79 6.96 -10.04 13.62
N VAL A 80 8.19 -10.21 13.14
CA VAL A 80 8.67 -9.63 11.88
C VAL A 80 9.21 -10.73 11.00
N GLY A 81 8.50 -11.05 9.91
CA GLY A 81 8.95 -11.97 8.87
C GLY A 81 9.87 -11.25 7.88
N ALA A 82 11.05 -11.84 7.65
CA ALA A 82 12.07 -11.32 6.76
C ALA A 82 12.62 -12.40 5.82
N ARG A 83 13.69 -12.09 5.08
CA ARG A 83 14.47 -13.08 4.34
C ARG A 83 15.16 -14.04 5.32
N ASP A 84 14.85 -15.32 5.17
CA ASP A 84 15.38 -16.49 5.88
C ASP A 84 15.19 -16.47 7.40
N THR A 85 14.40 -15.55 7.95
CA THR A 85 14.28 -15.43 9.40
C THR A 85 12.99 -14.73 9.82
N ILE A 86 12.61 -14.99 11.06
CA ILE A 86 11.51 -14.34 11.76
C ILE A 86 12.06 -13.80 13.08
N PHE A 87 11.78 -12.54 13.38
CA PHE A 87 12.11 -11.92 14.67
C PHE A 87 10.88 -11.82 15.54
N ALA A 88 11.07 -11.93 16.86
CA ALA A 88 10.07 -11.57 17.85
C ALA A 88 10.63 -10.42 18.70
N LEU A 89 9.99 -9.25 18.58
CA LEU A 89 10.35 -8.01 19.27
C LEU A 89 9.36 -7.77 20.41
N SER A 90 9.86 -7.55 21.63
CA SER A 90 9.00 -7.13 22.74
C SER A 90 8.48 -5.71 22.54
N LEU A 91 7.26 -5.44 22.95
CA LEU A 91 6.61 -4.13 22.94
C LEU A 91 6.38 -3.64 24.39
N PRO A 92 6.73 -2.39 24.74
CA PRO A 92 7.44 -1.42 23.91
C PRO A 92 8.85 -1.92 23.57
N PHE A 93 9.38 -1.44 22.45
CA PHE A 93 10.70 -1.86 21.99
C PHE A 93 11.75 -1.55 23.05
N SER A 94 12.49 -2.57 23.44
CA SER A 94 13.65 -2.48 24.32
C SER A 94 14.91 -2.68 23.47
N GLU A 95 16.04 -2.09 23.87
CA GLU A 95 17.36 -2.33 23.26
C GLU A 95 17.86 -3.78 23.47
N GLU A 96 17.03 -4.66 24.04
CA GLU A 96 17.32 -6.07 24.20
C GLU A 96 17.39 -6.77 22.84
N ARG A 97 18.32 -7.73 22.74
CA ARG A 97 18.53 -8.49 21.51
C ARG A 97 17.27 -9.32 21.21
N PRO A 98 16.60 -9.09 20.08
CA PRO A 98 15.35 -9.77 19.82
C PRO A 98 15.57 -11.25 19.55
N ARG A 99 14.56 -12.05 19.88
CA ARG A 99 14.58 -13.47 19.58
C ARG A 99 14.53 -13.65 18.07
N LYS A 100 15.49 -14.39 17.55
CA LYS A 100 15.61 -14.75 16.13
C LYS A 100 15.22 -16.21 15.94
N ILE A 101 14.44 -16.47 14.90
CA ILE A 101 14.04 -17.81 14.47
C ILE A 101 14.54 -17.95 13.04
N ASP A 102 15.59 -18.76 12.87
CA ASP A 102 16.17 -19.01 11.56
C ASP A 102 15.26 -19.95 10.75
N TRP A 103 14.96 -19.55 9.53
CA TRP A 103 14.20 -20.35 8.57
C TRP A 103 14.83 -20.25 7.18
N MET A 104 16.14 -20.56 7.17
CA MET A 104 16.98 -20.59 5.97
C MET A 104 16.65 -21.78 5.08
N VAL A 105 16.82 -21.60 3.78
CA VAL A 105 16.77 -22.70 2.81
C VAL A 105 18.11 -23.46 2.84
N PRO A 106 18.10 -24.80 3.01
CA PRO A 106 19.33 -25.59 2.92
C PRO A 106 20.04 -25.43 1.58
N GLU A 107 21.37 -25.42 1.58
CA GLU A 107 22.18 -25.15 0.37
C GLU A 107 21.83 -26.09 -0.80
N ALA A 108 21.53 -27.36 -0.54
CA ALA A 108 21.10 -28.30 -1.58
C ALA A 108 19.82 -27.83 -2.32
N HIS A 109 18.86 -27.23 -1.60
CA HIS A 109 17.64 -26.69 -2.18
C HIS A 109 17.92 -25.38 -2.93
N ARG A 110 18.82 -24.53 -2.42
CA ARG A 110 19.25 -23.30 -3.10
C ARG A 110 19.96 -23.60 -4.42
N GLN A 111 20.82 -24.61 -4.42
CA GLN A 111 21.46 -25.11 -5.64
C GLN A 111 20.44 -25.66 -6.65
N ASN A 112 19.42 -26.38 -6.19
CA ASN A 112 18.35 -26.85 -7.06
C ASN A 112 17.56 -25.68 -7.68
N CYS A 113 17.24 -24.66 -6.88
CA CYS A 113 16.61 -23.44 -7.37
C CYS A 113 17.45 -22.74 -8.45
N ARG A 114 18.76 -22.62 -8.24
CA ARG A 114 19.69 -22.08 -9.25
C ARG A 114 19.78 -22.93 -10.52
N LYS A 115 19.82 -24.26 -10.38
CA LYS A 115 19.80 -25.19 -11.52
C LYS A 115 18.55 -25.04 -12.38
N LYS A 116 17.45 -24.56 -11.80
CA LYS A 116 16.21 -24.18 -12.52
C LYS A 116 16.27 -22.79 -13.17
N GLY A 117 17.42 -22.11 -13.15
CA GLY A 117 17.63 -20.83 -13.83
C GLY A 117 17.30 -19.59 -13.00
N LYS A 118 17.06 -19.72 -11.69
CA LYS A 118 16.83 -18.59 -10.78
C LYS A 118 18.13 -17.97 -10.30
N LYS A 119 18.09 -16.67 -9.97
CA LYS A 119 19.26 -15.97 -9.41
C LYS A 119 19.44 -16.35 -7.93
N GLU A 120 20.68 -16.24 -7.45
CA GLU A 120 21.04 -16.61 -6.07
C GLU A 120 20.25 -15.83 -5.01
N ASP A 121 19.95 -14.56 -5.26
CA ASP A 121 19.16 -13.68 -4.39
C ASP A 121 17.68 -14.07 -4.33
N GLU A 122 17.16 -14.74 -5.36
CA GLU A 122 15.79 -15.25 -5.39
C GLU A 122 15.66 -16.63 -4.71
N CYS A 123 16.77 -17.35 -4.54
CA CYS A 123 16.82 -18.70 -3.96
C CYS A 123 16.88 -18.70 -2.43
N HIS A 124 16.25 -17.72 -1.79
CA HIS A 124 16.09 -17.64 -0.33
C HIS A 124 14.65 -17.95 0.07
N ASN A 125 14.45 -18.10 1.37
CA ASN A 125 13.11 -18.13 1.92
C ASN A 125 12.67 -16.70 2.24
N PHE A 126 11.61 -16.22 1.62
CA PHE A 126 10.99 -14.96 2.00
C PHE A 126 9.71 -15.29 2.75
N VAL A 127 9.63 -14.92 4.03
CA VAL A 127 8.42 -15.10 4.82
C VAL A 127 7.30 -14.26 4.20
N GLN A 128 6.17 -14.90 3.89
CA GLN A 128 5.01 -14.26 3.28
C GLN A 128 3.79 -14.27 4.20
N ILE A 129 3.71 -15.23 5.12
CA ILE A 129 2.57 -15.39 6.03
C ILE A 129 3.09 -15.55 7.46
N LEU A 130 2.48 -14.80 8.37
CA LEU A 130 2.54 -15.00 9.82
C LEU A 130 1.12 -14.85 10.36
N ALA A 131 0.65 -15.85 11.11
CA ALA A 131 -0.65 -15.82 11.76
C ALA A 131 -0.57 -16.49 13.14
N ILE A 132 -1.37 -16.01 14.08
CA ILE A 132 -1.51 -16.65 15.39
C ILE A 132 -2.34 -17.92 15.19
N ALA A 133 -1.75 -19.09 15.43
CA ALA A 133 -2.44 -20.38 15.31
C ALA A 133 -3.13 -20.76 16.62
N ASN A 134 -2.44 -20.57 17.74
CA ASN A 134 -2.97 -20.74 19.09
C ASN A 134 -2.15 -19.90 20.08
N ALA A 135 -2.44 -20.01 21.38
CA ALA A 135 -1.80 -19.20 22.43
C ALA A 135 -0.27 -19.30 22.50
N SER A 136 0.34 -20.36 21.97
CA SER A 136 1.79 -20.58 22.00
C SER A 136 2.44 -20.81 20.63
N HIS A 137 1.63 -20.83 19.57
CA HIS A 137 2.10 -21.18 18.23
C HIS A 137 1.69 -20.17 17.17
N LEU A 138 2.61 -19.95 16.23
CA LEU A 138 2.35 -19.19 15.01
C LEU A 138 2.35 -20.12 13.81
N LEU A 139 1.43 -19.91 12.88
CA LEU A 139 1.50 -20.45 11.54
C LEU A 139 2.37 -19.53 10.69
N THR A 140 3.28 -20.10 9.91
CA THR A 140 4.10 -19.36 8.96
C THR A 140 4.21 -20.06 7.61
N CYS A 141 4.27 -19.28 6.53
CA CYS A 141 4.55 -19.77 5.18
C CYS A 141 5.57 -18.84 4.49
N GLY A 142 6.41 -19.41 3.63
CA GLY A 142 7.43 -18.68 2.89
C GLY A 142 7.74 -19.32 1.54
N THR A 143 8.44 -18.56 0.69
CA THR A 143 8.75 -18.98 -0.69
C THR A 143 9.71 -20.17 -0.78
N PHE A 144 10.56 -20.35 0.24
CA PHE A 144 11.52 -21.43 0.41
C PHE A 144 12.24 -21.85 -0.88
N ALA A 145 12.86 -20.89 -1.58
CA ALA A 145 13.54 -21.06 -2.87
C ALA A 145 12.66 -21.64 -4.01
N PHE A 146 11.49 -21.02 -4.24
CA PHE A 146 10.49 -21.45 -5.23
C PHE A 146 9.92 -22.86 -4.98
N ASP A 147 9.93 -23.31 -3.73
CA ASP A 147 9.25 -24.53 -3.27
C ASP A 147 8.51 -24.20 -1.97
N PRO A 148 7.38 -23.46 -2.03
CA PRO A 148 6.75 -22.86 -0.87
C PRO A 148 6.49 -23.87 0.25
N LYS A 149 6.90 -23.51 1.47
CA LYS A 149 6.69 -24.34 2.67
C LYS A 149 5.91 -23.58 3.70
N CYS A 150 5.13 -24.32 4.47
CA CYS A 150 4.47 -23.84 5.67
C CYS A 150 4.93 -24.64 6.87
N GLY A 151 4.81 -24.05 8.05
CA GLY A 151 5.16 -24.69 9.31
C GLY A 151 4.53 -23.96 10.48
N VAL A 152 4.70 -24.57 11.65
CA VAL A 152 4.26 -24.01 12.93
C VAL A 152 5.49 -23.66 13.75
N ILE A 153 5.51 -22.46 14.29
CA ILE A 153 6.54 -22.00 15.21
C ILE A 153 6.01 -22.22 16.62
N GLY A 154 6.66 -23.11 17.38
CA GLY A 154 6.41 -23.32 18.80
C GLY A 154 7.69 -23.02 19.56
N GLY A 155 7.68 -21.99 20.41
CA GLY A 155 8.91 -21.54 21.07
C GLY A 155 9.98 -21.08 20.06
N SER A 156 11.20 -21.65 20.14
CA SER A 156 12.36 -21.23 19.31
C SER A 156 12.54 -22.09 18.06
N SER A 157 11.69 -23.09 17.87
CA SER A 157 11.80 -24.07 16.81
C SER A 157 10.67 -23.91 15.80
N MET A 158 11.03 -23.97 14.52
CA MET A 158 10.07 -24.17 13.46
C MET A 158 9.86 -25.67 13.25
N LEU A 159 8.61 -26.08 13.25
CA LEU A 159 8.17 -27.44 12.94
C LEU A 159 7.51 -27.43 11.56
N PRO A 160 7.95 -28.27 10.61
CA PRO A 160 7.28 -28.41 9.32
C PRO A 160 5.87 -28.98 9.51
N LEU A 161 4.94 -28.53 8.68
CA LEU A 161 3.59 -29.12 8.55
C LEU A 161 3.60 -30.33 7.62
#